data_AF-A0A9X3QN37-F1
#
_entry.id   AF-A0A9X3QN37-F1
#
_cell.length_a   1.000
_cell.length_b   1.000
_cell.length_c   1.000
_cell.angle_alpha   90.00
_cell.angle_beta   90.00
_cell.angle_gamma   90.00
#
_symmetry.space_group_name_H-M   'P 1'
#
loop_
_entity.id
_entity.type
_entity.pdbx_description
1 polymer ?
#
loop_
_entity_poly.entity_id
_entity_poly.type
_entity_poly.pdbx_seq_one_letter_code
_entity_poly.pdbx_strand_id
1 'polypeptide(L)'
;MTQYQPPHINRKLNVQTWWLTALLILINVSLFVWQIATGVDISDPVMKDAIHWGADFTPLTFTGQPERLFTSMFFHFGLVHLMLNMWALYIFGNVAESLFGRFYFIGMYLLAGLFGSLLSSYMTIQNGHELLQHFDQSLLPHVSAGASGAVMGLGAALTVLSLFPPLPHQAYILDKKALLMVMAINLIFGFVATGINNAAHIGGMIIGAFLALMWYLSYVSKLKNVLKILGLLGAVVITGGFYMYCVQLNSPLLPLWHEIIIQNPDIIP
;
A
#
# COMPACT_ATOMS: atom_id res chain seq x y z
N MET A 1 -31.92 52.01 3.42
CA MET A 1 -31.57 50.60 3.71
C MET A 1 -30.81 50.07 2.52
N THR A 2 -29.50 49.91 2.62
CA THR A 2 -28.66 49.35 1.53
C THR A 2 -29.01 47.87 1.36
N GLN A 3 -29.51 47.49 0.18
CA GLN A 3 -29.75 46.09 -0.15
C GLN A 3 -28.41 45.35 -0.19
N TYR A 4 -28.12 44.61 0.88
CA TYR A 4 -27.01 43.68 0.91
C TYR A 4 -27.40 42.47 0.06
N GLN A 5 -26.95 42.43 -1.20
CA GLN A 5 -27.01 41.21 -1.98
C GLN A 5 -25.80 40.34 -1.62
N PRO A 6 -26.01 39.12 -1.09
CA PRO A 6 -24.91 38.20 -0.84
C PRO A 6 -24.20 37.89 -2.16
N PRO A 7 -22.86 37.75 -2.15
CA PRO A 7 -22.12 37.44 -3.36
C PRO A 7 -22.64 36.13 -3.98
N HIS A 8 -22.97 36.17 -5.27
CA HIS A 8 -23.31 34.97 -6.03
C HIS A 8 -22.04 34.11 -6.19
N ILE A 9 -21.88 33.13 -5.31
CA ILE A 9 -20.82 32.12 -5.41
C ILE A 9 -21.23 31.11 -6.48
N ASN A 10 -20.88 31.40 -7.73
CA ASN A 10 -20.93 30.44 -8.85
C ASN A 10 -19.75 29.45 -8.74
N ARG A 11 -19.69 28.69 -7.65
CA ARG A 11 -18.74 27.58 -7.55
C ARG A 11 -19.42 26.37 -8.17
N LYS A 12 -18.95 25.93 -9.33
CA LYS A 12 -19.27 24.57 -9.80
C LYS A 12 -18.97 23.63 -8.62
N LEU A 13 -19.99 22.93 -8.13
CA LEU A 13 -19.81 21.86 -7.16
C LEU A 13 -18.78 20.92 -7.79
N ASN A 14 -17.58 20.87 -7.20
CA ASN A 14 -16.48 20.10 -7.76
C ASN A 14 -16.67 18.64 -7.33
N VAL A 15 -17.72 17.99 -7.84
CA VAL A 15 -18.13 16.63 -7.43
C VAL A 15 -17.19 15.54 -7.97
N GLN A 16 -16.02 15.89 -8.55
CA GLN A 16 -15.17 14.99 -9.34
C GLN A 16 -13.68 14.98 -8.95
N THR A 17 -13.33 15.22 -7.68
CA THR A 17 -11.92 15.23 -7.25
C THR A 17 -11.37 13.89 -6.75
N TRP A 18 -12.21 12.87 -6.53
CA TRP A 18 -11.82 11.61 -5.86
C TRP A 18 -12.27 10.32 -6.58
N TRP A 19 -12.56 10.38 -7.89
CA TRP A 19 -13.11 9.22 -8.60
C TRP A 19 -12.12 8.07 -8.77
N LEU A 20 -10.80 8.31 -8.78
CA LEU A 20 -9.81 7.22 -8.77
C LEU A 20 -9.83 6.49 -7.43
N THR A 21 -9.93 7.24 -6.33
CA THR A 21 -10.15 6.65 -5.00
C THR A 21 -11.41 5.81 -4.98
N ALA A 22 -12.52 6.32 -5.52
CA ALA A 22 -13.77 5.59 -5.65
C ALA A 22 -13.62 4.31 -6.49
N LEU A 23 -12.88 4.40 -7.61
CA LEU A 23 -12.61 3.28 -8.49
C LEU A 23 -11.77 2.20 -7.79
N LEU A 24 -10.72 2.59 -7.06
CA LEU A 24 -9.91 1.64 -6.27
C LEU A 24 -10.75 0.95 -5.21
N ILE A 25 -11.61 1.68 -4.51
CA ILE A 25 -12.55 1.10 -3.54
C ILE A 25 -13.50 0.12 -4.23
N LEU A 26 -14.09 0.52 -5.36
CA LEU A 26 -15.01 -0.31 -6.13
C LEU A 26 -14.34 -1.60 -6.59
N ILE A 27 -13.09 -1.54 -7.07
CA ILE A 27 -12.33 -2.72 -7.50
C ILE A 27 -12.15 -3.69 -6.33
N ASN A 28 -11.67 -3.21 -5.18
CA ASN A 28 -11.45 -4.04 -3.99
C ASN A 28 -12.74 -4.68 -3.47
N VAL A 29 -13.82 -3.89 -3.38
CA VAL A 29 -15.13 -4.39 -2.95
C VAL A 29 -15.67 -5.41 -3.95
N SER A 30 -15.54 -5.17 -5.25
CA SER A 30 -16.01 -6.10 -6.29
C SER A 30 -15.25 -7.42 -6.27
N LEU A 31 -13.92 -7.38 -6.10
CA LEU A 31 -13.09 -8.58 -5.96
C LEU A 31 -13.44 -9.37 -4.70
N PHE A 32 -13.68 -8.69 -3.58
CA PHE A 32 -14.12 -9.35 -2.35
C PHE A 32 -15.50 -10.00 -2.47
N VAL A 33 -16.46 -9.33 -3.14
CA VAL A 33 -17.76 -9.94 -3.44
C VAL A 33 -17.60 -11.16 -4.34
N TRP A 34 -16.69 -11.12 -5.32
CA TRP A 34 -16.40 -12.27 -6.18
C TRP A 34 -15.79 -13.43 -5.38
N GLN A 35 -14.84 -13.16 -4.47
CA GLN A 35 -14.27 -14.17 -3.57
C GLN A 35 -15.36 -14.91 -2.78
N ILE A 36 -16.27 -14.17 -2.15
CA ILE A 36 -17.40 -14.74 -1.41
C ILE A 36 -18.29 -15.58 -2.34
N ALA A 37 -18.61 -15.06 -3.53
CA ALA A 37 -19.44 -15.78 -4.50
C ALA A 37 -18.82 -17.10 -4.98
N THR A 38 -17.49 -17.23 -4.92
CA THR A 38 -16.75 -18.46 -5.23
C THR A 38 -16.47 -19.36 -4.02
N GLY A 39 -16.96 -19.00 -2.83
CA GLY A 39 -16.89 -19.85 -1.63
C GLY A 39 -15.79 -19.50 -0.62
N VAL A 40 -15.09 -18.36 -0.79
CA VAL A 40 -14.12 -17.88 0.21
C VAL A 40 -14.87 -17.41 1.46
N ASP A 41 -14.38 -17.77 2.65
CA ASP A 41 -14.99 -17.36 3.92
C ASP A 41 -15.00 -15.83 4.08
N ILE A 42 -16.12 -15.27 4.52
CA ILE A 42 -16.31 -13.82 4.64
C ILE A 42 -15.51 -13.19 5.80
N SER A 43 -15.16 -13.97 6.81
CA SER A 43 -14.53 -13.48 8.05
C SER A 43 -13.07 -13.90 8.15
N ASP A 44 -12.77 -15.16 7.84
CA ASP A 44 -11.46 -15.76 8.02
C ASP A 44 -11.10 -16.69 6.84
N PRO A 45 -10.72 -16.11 5.68
CA PRO A 45 -10.26 -16.89 4.53
C PRO A 45 -9.07 -17.77 4.90
N VAL A 46 -9.14 -19.05 4.55
CA VAL A 46 -7.98 -19.94 4.75
C VAL A 46 -6.84 -19.55 3.82
N MET A 47 -5.62 -19.89 4.24
CA MET A 47 -4.37 -19.56 3.53
C MET A 47 -4.40 -19.98 2.04
N LYS A 48 -4.97 -21.15 1.74
CA LYS A 48 -5.14 -21.68 0.38
C LYS A 48 -5.93 -20.72 -0.51
N ASP A 49 -7.07 -20.24 -0.04
CA ASP A 49 -7.94 -19.35 -0.80
C ASP A 49 -7.23 -18.02 -1.08
N ALA A 50 -6.52 -17.48 -0.09
CA ALA A 50 -5.73 -16.28 -0.25
C ALA A 50 -4.67 -16.44 -1.34
N ILE A 51 -3.92 -17.55 -1.32
CA ILE A 51 -2.88 -17.83 -2.32
C ILE A 51 -3.49 -18.00 -3.72
N HIS A 52 -4.62 -18.71 -3.86
CA HIS A 52 -5.31 -18.85 -5.15
C HIS A 52 -5.80 -17.52 -5.72
N TRP A 53 -6.20 -16.59 -4.84
CA TRP A 53 -6.61 -15.23 -5.22
C TRP A 53 -5.44 -14.25 -5.39
N GLY A 54 -4.20 -14.73 -5.36
CA GLY A 54 -3.02 -13.92 -5.65
C GLY A 54 -2.48 -13.12 -4.46
N ALA A 55 -2.76 -13.54 -3.23
CA ALA A 55 -2.05 -13.02 -2.07
C ALA A 55 -0.53 -13.27 -2.18
N ASP A 56 0.27 -12.44 -1.51
CA ASP A 56 1.71 -12.55 -1.51
C ASP A 56 2.12 -13.73 -0.63
N PHE A 57 2.88 -14.65 -1.22
CA PHE A 57 3.48 -15.78 -0.54
C PHE A 57 4.89 -15.92 -1.09
N THR A 58 5.86 -15.41 -0.32
CA THR A 58 7.27 -15.26 -0.73
C THR A 58 7.85 -16.48 -1.48
N PRO A 59 7.62 -17.74 -1.03
CA PRO A 59 8.08 -18.90 -1.78
C PRO A 59 7.60 -18.90 -3.24
N LEU A 60 6.30 -18.69 -3.50
CA LEU A 60 5.77 -18.63 -4.87
C LEU A 60 6.17 -17.35 -5.60
N THR A 61 6.17 -16.22 -4.90
CA THR A 61 6.51 -14.90 -5.46
C THR A 61 7.91 -14.90 -6.07
N PHE A 62 8.88 -15.57 -5.42
CA PHE A 62 10.27 -15.63 -5.86
C PHE A 62 10.70 -16.94 -6.54
N THR A 63 9.77 -17.90 -6.76
CA THR A 63 10.02 -19.09 -7.59
C THR A 63 9.30 -19.06 -8.95
N GLY A 64 8.50 -18.04 -9.23
CA GLY A 64 7.92 -17.87 -10.57
C GLY A 64 6.67 -17.01 -10.70
N GLN A 65 6.12 -16.48 -9.61
CA GLN A 65 4.86 -15.70 -9.63
C GLN A 65 5.03 -14.28 -9.05
N PRO A 66 5.93 -13.44 -9.60
CA PRO A 66 6.22 -12.10 -9.07
C PRO A 66 5.02 -11.14 -9.12
N GLU A 67 4.01 -11.41 -9.96
CA GLU A 67 2.75 -10.68 -10.02
C GLU A 67 2.01 -10.66 -8.68
N ARG A 68 2.30 -11.62 -7.78
CA ARG A 68 1.76 -11.66 -6.41
C ARG A 68 2.03 -10.41 -5.60
N LEU A 69 3.14 -9.73 -5.85
CA LEU A 69 3.45 -8.44 -5.21
C LEU A 69 2.39 -7.37 -5.52
N PHE A 70 1.80 -7.43 -6.71
CA PHE A 70 0.76 -6.53 -7.17
C PHE A 70 -0.63 -7.02 -6.81
N THR A 71 -0.95 -8.28 -7.09
CA THR A 71 -2.31 -8.83 -6.87
C THR A 71 -2.69 -8.88 -5.39
N SER A 72 -1.71 -9.07 -4.51
CA SER A 72 -1.93 -9.09 -3.06
C SER A 72 -2.49 -7.77 -2.52
N MET A 73 -2.25 -6.66 -3.21
CA MET A 73 -2.82 -5.35 -2.85
C MET A 73 -4.35 -5.32 -2.90
N PHE A 74 -4.98 -6.29 -3.56
CA PHE A 74 -6.42 -6.33 -3.80
C PHE A 74 -7.16 -7.46 -3.07
N PHE A 75 -6.43 -8.41 -2.49
CA PHE A 75 -7.01 -9.44 -1.62
C PHE A 75 -7.12 -8.94 -0.18
N HIS A 76 -8.17 -9.32 0.55
CA HIS A 76 -8.39 -8.92 1.94
C HIS A 76 -8.84 -10.10 2.79
N PHE A 77 -8.18 -10.29 3.94
CA PHE A 77 -8.56 -11.29 4.94
C PHE A 77 -9.83 -10.88 5.69
N GLY A 78 -10.97 -11.22 5.09
CA GLY A 78 -12.28 -11.03 5.67
C GLY A 78 -12.83 -9.60 5.62
N LEU A 79 -14.10 -9.47 6.01
CA LEU A 79 -14.89 -8.26 5.82
C LEU A 79 -14.36 -7.07 6.64
N VAL A 80 -13.97 -7.30 7.90
CA VAL A 80 -13.47 -6.23 8.78
C VAL A 80 -12.19 -5.63 8.22
N HIS A 81 -11.28 -6.48 7.74
CA HIS A 81 -10.02 -6.03 7.14
C HIS A 81 -10.28 -5.20 5.87
N LEU A 82 -11.19 -5.64 5.00
CA LEU A 82 -11.62 -4.85 3.84
C LEU A 82 -12.21 -3.50 4.26
N MET A 83 -13.16 -3.49 5.20
CA MET A 83 -13.85 -2.28 5.64
C MET A 83 -12.87 -1.23 6.18
N LEU A 84 -11.92 -1.65 7.03
CA LEU A 84 -10.91 -0.75 7.58
C LEU A 84 -10.00 -0.18 6.49
N ASN A 85 -9.58 -1.00 5.52
CA ASN A 85 -8.78 -0.54 4.38
C ASN A 85 -9.55 0.44 3.50
N MET A 86 -10.80 0.15 3.15
CA MET A 86 -11.61 1.01 2.28
C MET A 86 -11.98 2.30 2.98
N TRP A 87 -12.23 2.28 4.29
CA TRP A 87 -12.45 3.47 5.10
C TRP A 87 -11.21 4.35 5.15
N ALA A 88 -10.03 3.78 5.40
CA ALA A 88 -8.77 4.51 5.41
C ALA A 88 -8.40 5.03 4.00
N LEU A 89 -8.62 4.24 2.95
CA LEU A 89 -8.43 4.65 1.55
C LEU A 89 -9.38 5.78 1.18
N TYR A 90 -10.63 5.76 1.63
CA TYR A 90 -11.55 6.87 1.42
C TYR A 90 -11.05 8.16 2.06
N ILE A 91 -10.60 8.10 3.32
CA ILE A 91 -10.11 9.28 4.05
C ILE A 91 -8.83 9.82 3.41
N PHE A 92 -7.78 8.99 3.31
CA PHE A 92 -6.48 9.44 2.82
C PHE A 92 -6.47 9.62 1.32
N GLY A 93 -7.11 8.73 0.56
CA GLY A 93 -7.15 8.77 -0.89
C GLY A 93 -7.87 9.99 -1.42
N ASN A 94 -8.99 10.40 -0.83
CA ASN A 94 -9.70 11.61 -1.26
C ASN A 94 -8.82 12.86 -1.15
N VAL A 95 -8.16 13.03 0.01
CA VAL A 95 -7.27 14.16 0.26
C VAL A 95 -6.03 14.07 -0.65
N ALA A 96 -5.42 12.89 -0.76
CA ALA A 96 -4.24 12.67 -1.58
C ALA A 96 -4.50 12.89 -3.07
N GLU A 97 -5.59 12.35 -3.63
CA GLU A 97 -5.96 12.51 -5.04
C GLU A 97 -6.19 14.00 -5.38
N SER A 98 -6.86 14.72 -4.49
CA SER A 98 -7.11 16.15 -4.68
C SER A 98 -5.85 17.01 -4.54
N LEU A 99 -4.90 16.64 -3.67
CA LEU A 99 -3.67 17.41 -3.47
C LEU A 99 -2.61 17.08 -4.53
N PHE A 100 -2.31 15.81 -4.71
CA PHE A 100 -1.21 15.36 -5.57
C PHE A 100 -1.58 15.36 -7.06
N GLY A 101 -2.88 15.26 -7.37
CA GLY A 101 -3.41 15.08 -8.70
C GLY A 101 -3.40 13.62 -9.12
N ARG A 102 -4.39 13.25 -9.95
CA ARG A 102 -4.75 11.88 -10.35
C ARG A 102 -3.56 10.99 -10.73
N PHE A 103 -2.72 11.43 -11.67
CA PHE A 103 -1.58 10.63 -12.17
C PHE A 103 -0.51 10.40 -11.12
N TYR A 104 -0.22 11.40 -10.28
CA TYR A 104 0.79 11.27 -9.24
C TYR A 104 0.26 10.43 -8.07
N PHE A 105 -1.02 10.62 -7.73
CA PHE A 105 -1.72 9.84 -6.73
C PHE A 105 -1.73 8.34 -7.07
N ILE A 106 -2.13 7.95 -8.28
CA ILE A 106 -2.16 6.53 -8.65
C ILE A 106 -0.76 5.91 -8.67
N GLY A 107 0.25 6.64 -9.19
CA GLY A 107 1.64 6.18 -9.15
C GLY A 107 2.14 5.98 -7.72
N MET A 108 1.82 6.91 -6.82
CA MET A 108 2.15 6.81 -5.40
C MET A 108 1.46 5.62 -4.72
N TYR A 109 0.16 5.42 -4.96
CA TYR A 109 -0.59 4.30 -4.41
C TYR A 109 0.01 2.96 -4.84
N LEU A 110 0.27 2.78 -6.13
CA LEU A 110 0.80 1.52 -6.67
C LEU A 110 2.23 1.26 -6.21
N LEU A 111 3.11 2.26 -6.26
CA LEU A 111 4.50 2.08 -5.85
C LEU A 111 4.66 1.88 -4.34
N ALA A 112 3.85 2.57 -3.52
CA ALA A 112 3.84 2.34 -2.08
C ALA A 112 3.32 0.92 -1.74
N GLY A 113 2.27 0.45 -2.42
CA GLY A 113 1.78 -0.91 -2.25
C GLY A 113 2.82 -1.96 -2.64
N LEU A 114 3.39 -1.85 -3.85
CA LEU A 114 4.41 -2.77 -4.36
C LEU A 114 5.65 -2.83 -3.46
N PHE A 115 6.16 -1.67 -3.05
CA PHE A 115 7.32 -1.63 -2.17
C PHE A 115 6.99 -2.14 -0.76
N GLY A 116 5.74 -1.95 -0.29
CA GLY A 116 5.24 -2.58 0.92
C GLY A 116 5.30 -4.10 0.83
N SER A 117 4.71 -4.69 -0.21
CA SER A 117 4.78 -6.14 -0.47
C SER A 117 6.23 -6.61 -0.53
N LEU A 118 7.10 -5.91 -1.27
CA LEU A 118 8.54 -6.26 -1.35
C LEU A 118 9.25 -6.22 0.00
N LEU A 119 9.00 -5.20 0.84
CA LEU A 119 9.63 -5.11 2.15
C LEU A 119 9.13 -6.22 3.08
N SER A 120 7.86 -6.62 2.96
CA SER A 120 7.35 -7.82 3.61
C SER A 120 8.07 -9.07 3.15
N SER A 121 8.16 -9.32 1.83
CA SER A 121 8.83 -10.51 1.32
C SER A 121 10.32 -10.52 1.67
N TYR A 122 10.97 -9.36 1.73
CA TYR A 122 12.34 -9.22 2.22
C TYR A 122 12.48 -9.75 3.65
N MET A 123 11.56 -9.40 4.56
CA MET A 123 11.57 -9.95 5.92
C MET A 123 11.38 -11.46 5.93
N THR A 124 10.49 -12.00 5.08
CA THR A 124 10.34 -13.46 4.92
C THR A 124 11.61 -14.13 4.39
N ILE A 125 12.33 -13.49 3.48
CA ILE A 125 13.63 -13.98 2.98
C ILE A 125 14.65 -14.00 4.11
N GLN A 126 14.72 -12.96 4.95
CA GLN A 126 15.61 -12.96 6.12
C GLN A 126 15.27 -14.11 7.09
N ASN A 127 13.98 -14.30 7.39
CA ASN A 127 13.52 -15.43 8.21
C ASN A 127 13.88 -16.79 7.58
N GLY A 128 13.83 -16.91 6.25
CA GLY A 128 14.26 -18.11 5.54
C GLY A 128 15.75 -18.41 5.70
N HIS A 129 16.61 -17.38 5.70
CA HIS A 129 18.05 -17.55 5.99
C HIS A 129 18.28 -17.99 7.43
N GLU A 130 17.51 -17.47 8.38
CA GLU A 130 17.56 -17.87 9.78
C GLU A 130 17.09 -19.32 9.98
N LEU A 131 16.01 -19.74 9.29
CA LEU A 131 15.52 -21.12 9.27
C LEU A 131 16.58 -22.14 8.85
N LEU A 132 17.45 -21.78 7.89
CA LEU A 132 18.56 -22.65 7.47
C LEU A 132 19.62 -22.86 8.56
N GLN A 133 19.73 -21.93 9.51
CA GLN A 133 20.69 -22.00 10.62
C GLN A 133 20.07 -22.61 11.87
N HIS A 134 18.83 -22.24 12.17
CA HIS A 134 18.08 -22.71 13.32
C HIS A 134 16.59 -22.83 12.98
N PHE A 135 16.04 -24.03 13.13
CA PHE A 135 14.63 -24.25 12.86
C PHE A 135 13.76 -23.66 13.99
N ASP A 136 12.95 -22.67 13.64
CA ASP A 136 11.87 -22.12 14.46
C ASP A 136 10.61 -22.00 13.61
N GLN A 137 9.53 -22.65 14.04
CA GLN A 137 8.25 -22.67 13.33
C GLN A 137 7.66 -21.27 13.11
N SER A 138 7.94 -20.32 14.01
CA SER A 138 7.43 -18.94 13.90
C SER A 138 7.99 -18.18 12.70
N LEU A 139 9.14 -18.63 12.16
CA LEU A 139 9.84 -18.04 11.03
C LEU A 139 9.35 -18.56 9.67
N LEU A 140 8.44 -19.55 9.65
CA LEU A 140 7.85 -20.06 8.42
C LEU A 140 7.18 -18.93 7.62
N PRO A 141 7.17 -19.03 6.28
CA PRO A 141 6.60 -17.99 5.43
C PRO A 141 5.10 -17.85 5.69
N HIS A 142 4.68 -16.61 5.96
CA HIS A 142 3.27 -16.25 6.14
C HIS A 142 2.72 -15.64 4.84
N VAL A 143 1.41 -15.74 4.63
CA VAL A 143 0.73 -15.08 3.51
C VAL A 143 0.38 -13.64 3.89
N SER A 144 0.60 -12.71 2.96
CA SER A 144 0.25 -11.31 3.16
C SER A 144 -0.60 -10.75 2.02
N ALA A 145 -1.57 -9.92 2.37
CA ALA A 145 -2.44 -9.25 1.42
C ALA A 145 -3.11 -8.04 2.06
N GLY A 146 -3.58 -7.13 1.21
CA GLY A 146 -4.36 -5.96 1.58
C GLY A 146 -3.83 -4.67 0.96
N ALA A 147 -4.71 -3.70 0.80
CA ALA A 147 -4.36 -2.36 0.32
C ALA A 147 -3.53 -1.55 1.33
N SER A 148 -3.32 -2.05 2.55
CA SER A 148 -2.85 -1.26 3.69
C SER A 148 -1.44 -0.68 3.51
N GLY A 149 -0.55 -1.37 2.79
CA GLY A 149 0.78 -0.81 2.47
C GLY A 149 0.67 0.47 1.64
N ALA A 150 -0.18 0.44 0.60
CA ALA A 150 -0.45 1.61 -0.23
C ALA A 150 -1.13 2.74 0.57
N VAL A 151 -2.12 2.40 1.40
CA VAL A 151 -2.84 3.35 2.25
C VAL A 151 -1.90 4.01 3.28
N MET A 152 -1.02 3.24 3.91
CA MET A 152 0.00 3.78 4.83
C MET A 152 1.00 4.68 4.09
N GLY A 153 1.30 4.39 2.82
CA GLY A 153 2.03 5.30 1.95
C GLY A 153 1.32 6.64 1.72
N LEU A 154 0.02 6.63 1.44
CA LEU A 154 -0.77 7.86 1.32
C LEU A 154 -0.82 8.64 2.64
N GLY A 155 -1.00 7.95 3.77
CA GLY A 155 -0.99 8.54 5.11
C GLY A 155 0.36 9.19 5.45
N ALA A 156 1.46 8.52 5.15
CA ALA A 156 2.81 9.07 5.31
C ALA A 156 3.05 10.26 4.38
N ALA A 157 2.58 10.19 3.13
CA ALA A 157 2.71 11.29 2.18
C ALA A 157 2.01 12.56 2.66
N LEU A 158 0.79 12.44 3.18
CA LEU A 158 0.05 13.55 3.77
C LEU A 158 0.70 14.05 5.07
N THR A 159 1.21 13.15 5.91
CA THR A 159 1.97 13.50 7.12
C THR A 159 3.20 14.33 6.76
N VAL A 160 4.02 13.87 5.82
CA VAL A 160 5.21 14.59 5.34
C VAL A 160 4.84 15.96 4.78
N LEU A 161 3.80 16.04 3.96
CA LEU A 161 3.34 17.31 3.40
C LEU A 161 2.88 18.30 4.49
N SER A 162 2.28 17.80 5.57
CA SER A 162 1.85 18.63 6.72
C SER A 162 3.00 19.26 7.53
N LEU A 163 4.23 18.77 7.35
CA LEU A 163 5.41 19.32 8.01
C LEU A 163 5.97 20.55 7.29
N PHE A 164 5.55 20.79 6.05
CA PHE A 164 5.98 21.92 5.24
C PHE A 164 4.98 23.09 5.30
N PRO A 165 5.42 24.32 4.97
CA PRO A 165 4.51 25.46 4.82
C PRO A 165 3.33 25.15 3.89
N PRO A 166 2.10 25.54 4.25
CA PRO A 166 0.93 25.34 3.40
C PRO A 166 1.11 25.99 2.03
N LEU A 167 0.67 25.30 0.98
CA LEU A 167 0.80 25.78 -0.39
C LEU A 167 -0.34 26.74 -0.75
N PRO A 168 -0.10 27.74 -1.62
CA PRO A 168 -1.16 28.58 -2.18
C PRO A 168 -2.27 27.73 -2.83
N HIS A 169 -3.53 28.00 -2.44
CA HIS A 169 -4.72 27.30 -2.91
C HIS A 169 -4.84 25.82 -2.50
N GLN A 170 -4.14 25.38 -1.46
CA GLN A 170 -4.33 24.07 -0.87
C GLN A 170 -5.80 23.90 -0.40
N ALA A 171 -6.49 22.90 -0.94
CA ALA A 171 -7.91 22.69 -0.66
C ALA A 171 -8.20 22.17 0.76
N TYR A 172 -7.21 21.54 1.39
CA TYR A 172 -7.34 20.87 2.68
C TYR A 172 -6.31 21.38 3.69
N ILE A 173 -6.72 21.64 4.92
CA ILE A 173 -5.79 21.88 6.02
C ILE A 173 -5.35 20.53 6.56
N LEU A 174 -4.03 20.26 6.52
CA LEU A 174 -3.46 19.02 7.05
C LEU A 174 -3.06 19.25 8.51
N ASP A 175 -3.81 18.67 9.45
CA ASP A 175 -3.42 18.69 10.86
C ASP A 175 -2.28 17.72 11.10
N LYS A 176 -1.07 18.27 11.21
CA LYS A 176 0.15 17.49 11.46
C LYS A 176 0.08 16.64 12.71
N LYS A 177 -0.55 17.11 13.81
CA LYS A 177 -0.61 16.36 15.07
C LYS A 177 -1.53 15.15 14.92
N ALA A 178 -2.69 15.35 14.31
CA ALA A 178 -3.63 14.27 14.02
C ALA A 178 -3.00 13.23 13.08
N LEU A 179 -2.36 13.66 11.99
CA LEU A 179 -1.70 12.77 11.04
C LEU A 179 -0.57 11.97 11.68
N LEU A 180 0.34 12.62 12.43
CA LEU A 180 1.40 11.93 13.16
C LEU A 180 0.84 10.91 14.17
N MET A 181 -0.20 11.30 14.91
CA MET A 181 -0.84 10.44 15.89
C MET A 181 -1.47 9.21 15.23
N VAL A 182 -2.23 9.39 14.15
CA VAL A 182 -2.87 8.28 13.43
C VAL A 182 -1.82 7.34 12.84
N MET A 183 -0.76 7.87 12.22
CA MET A 183 0.32 7.03 11.68
C MET A 183 1.06 6.26 12.79
N ALA A 184 1.33 6.91 13.92
CA ALA A 184 1.97 6.26 15.07
C ALA A 184 1.09 5.18 15.68
N ILE A 185 -0.20 5.45 15.90
CA ILE A 185 -1.16 4.48 16.44
C ILE A 185 -1.27 3.27 15.52
N ASN A 186 -1.42 3.46 14.21
CA ASN A 186 -1.51 2.34 13.27
C ASN A 186 -0.27 1.45 13.30
N LEU A 187 0.92 2.05 13.35
CA LEU A 187 2.17 1.30 13.39
C LEU A 187 2.38 0.56 14.72
N ILE A 188 2.09 1.22 15.85
CA ILE A 188 2.15 0.60 17.19
C ILE A 188 1.14 -0.53 17.30
N PHE A 189 -0.09 -0.30 16.86
CA PHE A 189 -1.15 -1.31 16.86
C PHE A 189 -0.74 -2.53 16.03
N GLY A 190 -0.04 -2.33 14.90
CA GLY A 190 0.50 -3.42 14.11
C GLY A 190 1.59 -4.26 14.77
N PHE A 191 2.26 -3.75 15.82
CA PHE A 191 3.19 -4.56 16.62
C PHE A 191 2.49 -5.33 17.75
N VAL A 192 1.25 -4.96 18.08
CA VAL A 192 0.48 -5.56 19.19
C VAL A 192 -0.57 -6.53 18.68
N ALA A 193 -1.18 -6.25 17.53
CA ALA A 193 -2.23 -7.08 16.93
C ALA A 193 -1.66 -8.10 15.93
N THR A 194 -2.13 -9.33 16.02
CA THR A 194 -1.81 -10.40 15.08
C THR A 194 -2.44 -10.14 13.70
N GLY A 195 -1.77 -10.54 12.63
CA GLY A 195 -2.28 -10.40 11.26
C GLY A 195 -2.03 -9.03 10.62
N ILE A 196 -1.33 -8.11 11.31
CA ILE A 196 -0.92 -6.83 10.73
C ILE A 196 0.52 -6.92 10.21
N ASN A 197 0.69 -6.59 8.93
CA ASN A 197 2.00 -6.60 8.30
C ASN A 197 2.70 -5.24 8.41
N ASN A 198 3.45 -5.04 9.49
CA ASN A 198 4.20 -3.81 9.71
C ASN A 198 5.33 -3.59 8.70
N ALA A 199 5.94 -4.65 8.15
CA ALA A 199 6.95 -4.50 7.11
C ALA A 199 6.32 -3.87 5.85
N ALA A 200 5.13 -4.33 5.46
CA ALA A 200 4.39 -3.73 4.35
C ALA A 200 3.98 -2.27 4.62
N HIS A 201 3.56 -1.96 5.85
CA HIS A 201 3.21 -0.59 6.24
C HIS A 201 4.42 0.33 6.17
N ILE A 202 5.55 -0.07 6.76
CA ILE A 202 6.80 0.69 6.76
C ILE A 202 7.28 0.90 5.32
N GLY A 203 7.26 -0.14 4.48
CA GLY A 203 7.66 -0.05 3.08
C GLY A 203 6.82 0.97 2.31
N GLY A 204 5.49 0.90 2.48
CA GLY A 204 4.59 1.89 1.90
C GLY A 204 4.85 3.31 2.39
N MET A 205 5.07 3.49 3.70
CA MET A 205 5.40 4.79 4.29
C MET A 205 6.68 5.39 3.72
N ILE A 206 7.73 4.58 3.50
CA ILE A 206 9.01 5.03 2.92
C ILE A 206 8.79 5.63 1.53
N ILE A 207 8.11 4.90 0.63
CA ILE A 207 7.84 5.38 -0.73
C ILE A 207 6.88 6.57 -0.73
N GLY A 208 5.83 6.52 0.10
CA GLY A 208 4.89 7.62 0.24
C GLY A 208 5.56 8.92 0.69
N ALA A 209 6.42 8.85 1.70
CA ALA A 209 7.19 9.98 2.20
C ALA A 209 8.15 10.54 1.15
N PHE A 210 8.89 9.66 0.46
CA PHE A 210 9.78 10.04 -0.62
C PHE A 210 9.04 10.77 -1.76
N LEU A 211 7.92 10.23 -2.23
CA LEU A 211 7.14 10.83 -3.30
C LEU A 211 6.46 12.14 -2.86
N ALA A 212 6.00 12.25 -1.62
CA ALA A 212 5.48 13.52 -1.10
C ALA A 212 6.55 14.61 -1.09
N LEU A 213 7.78 14.28 -0.67
CA LEU A 213 8.91 15.21 -0.70
C LEU A 213 9.21 15.66 -2.14
N MET A 214 9.32 14.72 -3.08
CA MET A 214 9.56 15.05 -4.49
C MET A 214 8.46 15.92 -5.07
N TRP A 215 7.20 15.64 -4.73
CA TRP A 215 6.07 16.45 -5.14
C TRP A 215 6.12 17.86 -4.53
N TYR A 216 6.46 18.01 -3.25
CA TYR A 216 6.59 19.31 -2.61
C TYR A 216 7.72 20.14 -3.24
N LEU A 217 8.89 19.53 -3.46
CA LEU A 217 10.02 20.17 -4.16
C LEU A 217 9.65 20.59 -5.58
N SER A 218 8.82 19.81 -6.26
CA SER A 218 8.26 20.17 -7.56
C SER A 218 7.44 21.45 -7.52
N TYR A 219 6.67 21.65 -6.45
CA TYR A 219 5.79 22.81 -6.32
C TYR A 219 6.58 24.09 -6.04
N VAL A 220 7.59 24.03 -5.17
CA VAL A 220 8.40 25.20 -4.76
C VAL A 220 9.50 25.56 -5.77
N SER A 221 9.81 24.67 -6.72
CA SER A 221 10.83 24.91 -7.76
C SER A 221 10.23 25.39 -9.09
N LYS A 222 11.09 25.91 -9.98
CA LYS A 222 10.72 26.25 -11.37
C LYS A 222 10.54 25.00 -12.27
N LEU A 223 10.92 23.81 -11.78
CA LEU A 223 10.99 22.55 -12.54
C LEU A 223 9.80 21.62 -12.23
N LYS A 224 8.59 22.18 -12.16
CA LYS A 224 7.36 21.53 -11.67
C LYS A 224 7.15 20.10 -12.17
N ASN A 225 6.87 19.92 -13.46
CA ASN A 225 6.52 18.58 -13.97
C ASN A 225 7.73 17.64 -14.00
N VAL A 226 8.94 18.18 -14.17
CA VAL A 226 10.17 17.39 -14.22
C VAL A 226 10.42 16.69 -12.89
N LEU A 227 10.35 17.38 -11.75
CA LEU A 227 10.59 16.76 -10.44
C LEU A 227 9.52 15.74 -10.06
N LYS A 228 8.26 15.91 -10.51
CA LYS A 228 7.22 14.89 -10.34
C LYS A 228 7.58 13.61 -11.10
N ILE A 229 7.94 13.75 -12.37
CA ILE A 229 8.32 12.60 -13.22
C ILE A 229 9.57 11.92 -12.64
N LEU A 230 10.60 12.68 -12.27
CA LEU A 230 11.80 12.14 -11.64
C LEU A 230 11.51 11.45 -10.31
N GLY A 231 10.57 11.96 -9.51
CA GLY A 231 10.14 11.30 -8.28
C GLY A 231 9.52 9.93 -8.56
N LEU A 232 8.58 9.85 -9.51
CA LEU A 232 7.96 8.56 -9.88
C LEU A 232 8.98 7.59 -10.48
N LEU A 233 9.84 8.05 -11.39
CA LEU A 233 10.90 7.22 -11.96
C LEU A 233 11.90 6.75 -10.90
N GLY A 234 12.27 7.64 -9.97
CA GLY A 234 13.12 7.29 -8.83
C GLY A 234 12.49 6.20 -7.96
N ALA A 235 11.20 6.30 -7.65
CA ALA A 235 10.50 5.28 -6.89
C ALA A 235 10.40 3.95 -7.65
N VAL A 236 10.20 3.97 -8.98
CA VAL A 236 10.27 2.76 -9.83
C VAL A 236 11.67 2.13 -9.77
N VAL A 237 12.73 2.93 -9.88
CA VAL A 237 14.12 2.45 -9.82
C VAL A 237 14.44 1.87 -8.43
N ILE A 238 14.00 2.53 -7.36
CA ILE A 238 14.16 2.02 -5.98
C ILE A 238 13.43 0.68 -5.82
N THR A 239 12.19 0.60 -6.28
CA THR A 239 11.36 -0.61 -6.18
C THR A 239 11.94 -1.76 -6.99
N GLY A 240 12.30 -1.51 -8.25
CA GLY A 240 12.90 -2.51 -9.14
C GLY A 240 14.28 -2.96 -8.67
N GLY A 241 15.13 -2.02 -8.23
CA GLY A 241 16.45 -2.34 -7.67
C GLY A 241 16.34 -3.18 -6.40
N PHE A 242 15.40 -2.85 -5.51
CA PHE A 242 15.15 -3.62 -4.29
C PHE A 242 14.57 -5.01 -4.59
N TYR A 243 13.69 -5.14 -5.59
CA TYR A 243 13.24 -6.45 -6.07
C TYR A 243 14.41 -7.30 -6.57
N MET A 244 15.29 -6.75 -7.41
CA MET A 244 16.48 -7.47 -7.90
C MET A 244 17.40 -7.90 -6.75
N TYR A 245 17.55 -7.07 -5.72
CA TYR A 245 18.28 -7.41 -4.52
C TYR A 245 17.61 -8.59 -3.76
N CYS A 246 16.28 -8.57 -3.62
CA CYS A 246 15.54 -9.68 -3.02
C CYS A 246 15.70 -10.98 -3.82
N VAL A 247 15.66 -10.92 -5.16
CA VAL A 247 15.89 -12.08 -6.03
C VAL A 247 17.28 -12.70 -5.77
N GLN A 248 18.32 -11.87 -5.65
CA GLN A 248 19.68 -12.34 -5.35
C GLN A 248 19.75 -12.99 -3.96
N LEU A 249 19.18 -12.34 -2.94
CA LEU A 249 19.12 -12.88 -1.58
C LEU A 249 18.31 -14.18 -1.50
N ASN A 250 17.32 -14.35 -2.36
CA ASN A 250 16.45 -15.53 -2.37
C ASN A 250 17.11 -16.77 -2.97
N SER A 251 18.17 -16.61 -3.79
CA SER A 251 18.78 -17.71 -4.53
C SER A 251 19.20 -18.92 -3.67
N PRO A 252 19.80 -18.75 -2.47
CA PRO A 252 20.15 -19.88 -1.61
C PRO A 252 18.93 -20.58 -0.96
N LEU A 253 17.79 -19.91 -0.90
CA LEU A 253 16.57 -20.40 -0.26
C LEU A 253 15.69 -21.23 -1.20
N LEU A 254 16.00 -21.28 -2.50
CA LEU A 254 15.18 -22.00 -3.48
C LEU A 254 14.91 -23.47 -3.09
N PRO A 255 15.87 -24.27 -2.58
CA PRO A 255 15.57 -25.63 -2.14
C PRO A 255 14.55 -25.68 -1.00
N LEU A 256 14.69 -24.78 -0.01
CA LEU A 256 13.75 -24.68 1.12
C LEU A 256 12.35 -24.30 0.63
N TRP A 257 12.24 -23.34 -0.27
CA TRP A 257 10.95 -22.92 -0.85
C TRP A 257 10.29 -24.03 -1.65
N HIS A 258 11.04 -24.79 -2.45
CA HIS A 258 10.47 -25.95 -3.15
C HIS A 258 9.97 -27.01 -2.17
N GLU A 259 10.70 -27.29 -1.09
CA GLU A 259 10.26 -28.24 -0.07
C GLU A 259 8.97 -27.79 0.62
N ILE A 260 8.88 -26.52 1.03
CA ILE A 260 7.66 -25.95 1.63
C ILE A 260 6.47 -26.05 0.68
N ILE A 261 6.68 -25.76 -0.61
CA ILE A 261 5.62 -25.85 -1.63
C ILE A 261 5.17 -27.31 -1.81
N ILE A 262 6.10 -28.27 -1.90
CA ILE A 262 5.79 -29.70 -2.08
C ILE A 262 5.03 -30.26 -0.86
N GLN A 263 5.38 -29.83 0.34
CA GLN A 263 4.69 -30.26 1.57
C GLN A 263 3.27 -29.68 1.68
N ASN A 264 2.93 -28.66 0.89
CA ASN A 264 1.63 -28.01 0.88
C ASN A 264 1.04 -28.00 -0.54
N PRO A 265 0.78 -29.17 -1.16
CA PRO A 265 0.36 -29.23 -2.57
C PRO A 265 -0.97 -28.50 -2.81
N ASP A 266 -1.78 -28.36 -1.76
CA ASP A 266 -3.06 -27.66 -1.79
C ASP A 266 -2.97 -26.16 -2.05
N ILE A 267 -1.80 -25.52 -1.92
CA ILE A 267 -1.62 -24.08 -2.17
C ILE A 267 -1.09 -23.76 -3.57
N ILE A 268 -0.81 -24.80 -4.37
CA ILE A 268 -0.41 -24.64 -5.77
C ILE A 268 -1.70 -24.45 -6.59
N PRO A 269 -1.88 -23.30 -7.28
CA PRO A 269 -3.07 -23.03 -8.08
C PRO A 269 -3.20 -23.97 -9.29
#